data_AF-A0A509LAW9-F1
#
_entry.id   AF-A0A509LAW9-F1
#
_cell.length_a   1.000
_cell.length_b   1.000
_cell.length_c   1.000
_cell.angle_alpha   90.00
_cell.angle_beta   90.00
_cell.angle_gamma   90.00
#
_symmetry.space_group_name_H-M   'P 1'
#
loop_
_entity.id
_entity.type
_entity.pdbx_description
1 polymer ?
#
loop_
_entity_poly.entity_id
_entity_poly.type
_entity_poly.pdbx_seq_one_letter_code
_entity_poly.pdbx_strand_id
1 'polypeptide(L)'
;LGVLGVASADVIFFALSATGIASLILTSNLLFSIIKWFGVVYLLYLGVTALFSKSGAIKINKQAAKSNHTKLFSQGLIVQLANPKALIYFSALLPQFVDPDGAIIFQMFLMGSSCLIADLLVYSLFSHIGDNLARQKMKAWVINLINKAAGITLIATGIKMASLEYGK
;
A
#
# COMPACT_ATOMS: atom_id res chain seq x y z
N LEU A 1 -5.09 -6.22 11.01
CA LEU A 1 -4.63 -4.83 11.29
C LEU A 1 -3.79 -4.24 10.18
N GLY A 2 -2.80 -4.94 9.61
CA GLY A 2 -2.10 -4.43 8.43
C GLY A 2 -3.05 -4.12 7.27
N VAL A 3 -4.00 -5.03 7.00
CA VAL A 3 -5.11 -4.81 6.05
C VAL A 3 -5.90 -3.53 6.33
N LEU A 4 -6.24 -3.26 7.60
CA LEU A 4 -6.96 -2.03 7.97
C LEU A 4 -6.11 -0.78 7.76
N GLY A 5 -4.79 -0.89 7.94
CA GLY A 5 -3.85 0.19 7.61
C GLY A 5 -3.86 0.51 6.12
N VAL A 6 -3.80 -0.52 5.27
CA VAL A 6 -3.90 -0.39 3.81
C VAL A 6 -5.25 0.23 3.42
N ALA A 7 -6.36 -0.32 3.91
CA ALA A 7 -7.70 0.19 3.62
C ALA A 7 -7.88 1.66 4.06
N SER A 8 -7.28 2.06 5.19
CA SER A 8 -7.30 3.44 5.66
C SER A 8 -6.55 4.39 4.73
N ALA A 9 -5.42 3.95 4.16
CA ALA A 9 -4.69 4.71 3.15
C ALA A 9 -5.49 4.83 1.83
N ASP A 10 -6.18 3.77 1.41
CA ASP A 10 -7.04 3.79 0.22
C ASP A 10 -8.22 4.75 0.39
N VAL A 11 -8.83 4.79 1.60
CA VAL A 11 -9.85 5.81 1.93
C VAL A 11 -9.29 7.22 1.85
N ILE A 12 -8.05 7.46 2.30
CA ILE A 12 -7.40 8.77 2.18
C ILE A 12 -7.22 9.13 0.71
N PHE A 13 -6.73 8.21 -0.14
CA PHE A 13 -6.57 8.47 -1.57
C PHE A 13 -7.91 8.71 -2.28
N PHE A 14 -8.92 7.93 -1.95
CA PHE A 14 -10.28 8.14 -2.45
C PHE A 14 -10.80 9.52 -2.07
N ALA A 15 -10.67 9.93 -0.80
CA ALA A 15 -11.11 11.24 -0.33
C ALA A 15 -10.35 12.40 -0.99
N LEU A 16 -9.02 12.28 -1.12
CA LEU A 16 -8.20 13.26 -1.84
C LEU A 16 -8.62 13.38 -3.31
N SER A 17 -8.97 12.26 -3.93
CA SER A 17 -9.44 12.25 -5.31
C SER A 17 -10.85 12.82 -5.46
N ALA A 18 -11.78 12.45 -4.58
CA ALA A 18 -13.16 12.92 -4.59
C ALA A 18 -13.26 14.44 -4.36
N THR A 19 -12.32 15.01 -3.60
CA THR A 19 -12.22 16.45 -3.35
C THR A 19 -11.40 17.20 -4.41
N GLY A 20 -10.79 16.49 -5.37
CA GLY A 20 -9.90 17.08 -6.39
C GLY A 20 -8.50 17.47 -5.88
N ILE A 21 -8.23 17.32 -4.57
CA ILE A 21 -6.91 17.60 -3.97
C ILE A 21 -5.83 16.72 -4.58
N ALA A 22 -6.16 15.47 -4.94
CA ALA A 22 -5.22 14.57 -5.62
C ALA A 22 -4.70 15.19 -6.93
N SER A 23 -5.54 15.84 -7.73
CA SER A 23 -5.14 16.52 -8.96
C SER A 23 -4.19 17.70 -8.71
N LEU A 24 -4.43 18.46 -7.64
CA LEU A 24 -3.55 19.56 -7.20
C LEU A 24 -2.18 19.04 -6.75
N ILE A 25 -2.16 17.95 -5.98
CA ILE A 25 -0.92 17.28 -5.54
C ILE A 25 -0.13 16.81 -6.76
N LEU A 26 -0.80 16.19 -7.72
CA LEU A 26 -0.20 15.63 -8.93
C LEU A 26 0.34 16.71 -9.88
N THR A 27 -0.34 17.85 -9.98
CA THR A 27 0.13 19.01 -10.76
C THR A 27 1.31 19.72 -10.07
N SER A 28 1.43 19.61 -8.75
CA SER A 28 2.51 20.24 -7.99
C SER A 28 3.78 19.36 -7.97
N ASN A 29 4.80 19.81 -8.69
CA ASN A 29 6.13 19.17 -8.69
C ASN A 29 6.69 18.96 -7.28
N LEU A 30 6.48 19.92 -6.37
CA LEU A 30 6.99 19.85 -5.00
C LEU A 30 6.28 18.78 -4.18
N LEU A 31 4.94 18.82 -4.11
CA LEU A 31 4.15 17.89 -3.30
C LEU A 31 4.29 16.45 -3.81
N PHE A 32 4.20 16.26 -5.13
CA PHE A 32 4.42 14.97 -5.75
C PHE A 32 5.84 14.44 -5.44
N SER A 33 6.87 15.29 -5.53
CA SER A 33 8.25 14.89 -5.21
C SER A 33 8.44 14.47 -3.75
N ILE A 34 7.82 15.17 -2.79
CA ILE A 34 7.91 14.81 -1.37
C ILE A 34 7.30 13.41 -1.13
N ILE A 35 6.08 13.19 -1.62
CA ILE A 35 5.38 11.90 -1.48
C ILE A 35 6.17 10.79 -2.19
N LYS A 36 6.66 11.08 -3.40
CA LYS A 36 7.48 10.16 -4.18
C LYS A 36 8.74 9.75 -3.42
N TRP A 37 9.57 10.71 -3.00
CA TRP A 37 10.84 10.39 -2.36
C TRP A 37 10.66 9.73 -0.99
N PHE A 38 9.62 10.12 -0.25
CA PHE A 38 9.26 9.44 0.99
C PHE A 38 8.98 7.94 0.74
N GLY A 39 8.17 7.63 -0.27
CA GLY A 39 7.87 6.25 -0.62
C GLY A 39 9.07 5.48 -1.16
N VAL A 40 9.93 6.11 -1.96
CA VAL A 40 11.17 5.50 -2.46
C VAL A 40 12.06 5.08 -1.29
N VAL A 41 12.34 6.00 -0.36
CA VAL A 41 13.18 5.72 0.81
C VAL A 41 12.58 4.60 1.66
N TYR A 42 11.26 4.63 1.88
CA TYR A 42 10.60 3.62 2.68
C TYR A 42 10.60 2.22 2.04
N LEU A 43 10.37 2.11 0.73
CA LEU A 43 10.44 0.85 -0.02
C LEU A 43 11.87 0.28 -0.04
N LEU A 44 12.88 1.14 -0.23
CA LEU A 44 14.28 0.73 -0.13
C LEU A 44 14.62 0.22 1.26
N TYR A 45 14.20 0.94 2.31
CA TYR A 45 14.36 0.50 3.70
C TYR A 45 13.73 -0.87 3.96
N LEU A 46 12.48 -1.07 3.53
CA LEU A 46 11.78 -2.35 3.69
C LEU A 46 12.43 -3.47 2.87
N GLY A 47 12.85 -3.17 1.65
CA GLY A 47 13.49 -4.14 0.76
C GLY A 47 14.85 -4.61 1.28
N VAL A 48 15.70 -3.68 1.72
CA VAL A 48 16.98 -3.99 2.39
C VAL A 48 16.73 -4.78 3.67
N THR A 49 15.74 -4.38 4.49
CA THR A 49 15.37 -5.12 5.70
C THR A 49 14.94 -6.57 5.37
N ALA A 50 14.19 -6.78 4.28
CA ALA A 50 13.77 -8.11 3.83
C ALA A 50 14.96 -8.96 3.33
N LEU A 51 15.96 -8.36 2.69
CA LEU A 51 17.16 -9.05 2.20
C LEU A 51 18.11 -9.50 3.33
N PHE A 52 18.31 -8.66 4.34
CA PHE A 52 19.35 -8.87 5.36
C PHE A 52 18.84 -9.38 6.70
N SER A 53 17.52 -9.38 6.95
CA SER A 53 16.97 -9.91 8.20
C SER A 53 17.07 -11.44 8.23
N LYS A 54 17.79 -11.99 9.23
CA LYS A 54 17.80 -13.43 9.56
C LYS A 54 16.40 -14.00 9.87
N SER A 55 15.43 -13.12 10.13
CA SER A 55 14.03 -13.44 10.40
C SER A 55 13.08 -12.93 9.30
N GLY A 56 13.61 -12.39 8.18
CA GLY A 56 12.81 -11.80 7.12
C GLY A 56 12.06 -10.52 7.50
N ALA A 57 11.32 -9.97 6.53
CA ALA A 57 10.17 -9.09 6.80
C ALA A 57 8.97 -9.91 7.33
N ILE A 58 8.93 -11.20 6.99
CA ILE A 58 7.98 -12.19 7.50
C ILE A 58 8.60 -12.88 8.72
N LYS A 59 8.37 -12.32 9.91
CA LYS A 59 8.79 -12.95 11.16
C LYS A 59 7.95 -14.20 11.45
N ILE A 60 8.39 -15.35 10.94
CA ILE A 60 7.87 -16.66 11.37
C ILE A 60 8.58 -17.07 12.67
N ASN A 61 8.28 -16.37 13.76
CA ASN A 61 8.70 -16.82 15.09
C ASN A 61 7.47 -16.97 15.99
N LYS A 62 7.22 -18.20 16.45
CA LYS A 62 6.16 -18.52 17.44
C LYS A 62 6.34 -17.77 18.77
N GLN A 63 7.51 -17.21 19.04
CA GLN A 63 7.82 -16.39 20.21
C GLN A 63 7.92 -14.87 19.91
N ALA A 64 7.50 -14.38 18.73
CA ALA A 64 7.46 -12.95 18.49
C ALA A 64 6.44 -12.29 19.42
N ALA A 65 6.95 -11.79 20.55
CA ALA A 65 6.28 -10.98 21.56
C ALA A 65 5.20 -10.11 20.93
N LYS A 66 3.95 -10.25 21.42
CA LYS A 66 2.77 -9.39 21.16
C LYS A 66 3.03 -8.46 19.97
N SER A 67 2.83 -8.94 18.73
CA SER A 67 3.06 -8.08 17.57
C SER A 67 2.28 -6.79 17.80
N ASN A 68 2.98 -5.67 17.94
CA ASN A 68 2.33 -4.44 18.35
C ASN A 68 1.30 -4.09 17.27
N HIS A 69 0.04 -4.16 17.64
CA HIS A 69 -1.10 -4.01 16.74
C HIS A 69 -1.00 -2.70 15.94
N THR A 70 -0.50 -1.64 16.59
CA THR A 70 -0.17 -0.35 15.97
C THR A 70 0.93 -0.47 14.92
N LYS A 71 2.01 -1.23 15.17
CA LYS A 71 3.09 -1.43 14.20
C LYS A 71 2.61 -2.09 12.90
N LEU A 72 1.75 -3.11 13.01
CA LEU A 72 1.19 -3.77 11.82
C LEU A 72 0.29 -2.82 11.03
N PHE A 73 -0.56 -2.06 11.72
CA PHE A 73 -1.42 -1.06 11.10
C PHE A 73 -0.59 0.03 10.40
N SER A 74 0.36 0.65 11.11
CA SER A 74 1.22 1.70 10.57
C SER A 74 2.07 1.21 9.40
N GLN A 75 2.55 -0.04 9.42
CA GLN A 75 3.27 -0.60 8.28
C GLN A 75 2.36 -0.70 7.05
N GLY A 76 1.14 -1.23 7.18
CA GLY A 76 0.19 -1.29 6.07
C GLY A 76 -0.17 0.10 5.52
N LEU A 77 -0.47 1.03 6.42
CA LEU A 77 -0.81 2.41 6.07
C LEU A 77 0.34 3.13 5.36
N ILE A 78 1.57 3.05 5.90
CA ILE A 78 2.72 3.74 5.31
C ILE A 78 3.11 3.09 3.98
N VAL A 79 3.09 1.76 3.86
CA VAL A 79 3.36 1.07 2.58
C VAL A 79 2.39 1.55 1.50
N GLN A 80 1.10 1.63 1.83
CA GLN A 80 0.09 2.04 0.85
C GLN A 80 0.17 3.55 0.54
N LEU A 81 0.36 4.41 1.53
CA LEU A 81 0.57 5.85 1.31
C LEU A 81 1.85 6.15 0.52
N ALA A 82 2.88 5.32 0.68
CA ALA A 82 4.12 5.37 -0.11
C ALA A 82 3.91 4.96 -1.57
N ASN A 83 2.72 4.53 -1.99
CA ASN A 83 2.42 4.16 -3.36
C ASN A 83 1.74 5.33 -4.12
N PRO A 84 2.50 6.24 -4.77
CA PRO A 84 1.95 7.37 -5.51
C PRO A 84 1.11 6.92 -6.71
N LYS A 85 1.27 5.67 -7.18
CA LYS A 85 0.42 5.15 -8.25
C LYS A 85 -1.02 5.00 -7.82
N ALA A 86 -1.29 4.68 -6.55
CA ALA A 86 -2.65 4.62 -6.04
C ALA A 86 -3.31 6.01 -6.11
N LEU A 87 -2.60 7.05 -5.69
CA LEU A 87 -3.05 8.45 -5.83
C LEU A 87 -3.37 8.80 -7.29
N ILE A 88 -2.47 8.47 -8.23
CA ILE A 88 -2.67 8.70 -9.67
C ILE A 88 -3.90 7.96 -10.20
N TYR A 89 -4.05 6.69 -9.82
CA TYR A 89 -5.15 5.83 -10.24
C TYR A 89 -6.50 6.39 -9.80
N PHE A 90 -6.65 6.68 -8.49
CA PHE A 90 -7.88 7.26 -7.97
C PHE A 90 -8.17 8.62 -8.64
N SER A 91 -7.16 9.50 -8.73
CA SER A 91 -7.33 10.83 -9.34
C SER A 91 -7.79 10.77 -10.81
N ALA A 92 -7.35 9.75 -11.56
CA ALA A 92 -7.68 9.63 -12.98
C ALA A 92 -9.03 8.92 -13.21
N LEU A 93 -9.35 7.91 -12.41
CA LEU A 93 -10.53 7.07 -12.63
C LEU A 93 -11.77 7.57 -11.93
N LEU A 94 -11.65 8.08 -10.70
CA LEU A 94 -12.81 8.45 -9.90
C LEU A 94 -13.70 9.49 -10.60
N PRO A 95 -13.17 10.56 -11.22
CA PRO A 95 -14.00 11.51 -11.96
C PRO A 95 -14.72 10.90 -13.17
N GLN A 96 -14.22 9.81 -13.76
CA GLN A 96 -14.81 9.18 -14.96
C GLN A 96 -16.10 8.41 -14.65
N PHE A 97 -16.33 8.05 -13.39
CA PHE A 97 -17.49 7.28 -12.95
C PHE A 97 -18.56 8.15 -12.28
N VAL A 98 -18.31 9.46 -12.14
CA VAL A 98 -19.22 10.39 -11.48
C VAL A 98 -20.11 11.05 -12.53
N ASP A 99 -21.41 10.93 -12.35
CA ASP A 99 -22.40 11.68 -13.11
C ASP A 99 -22.62 13.04 -12.43
N PRO A 100 -22.20 14.17 -13.05
CA PRO A 100 -22.31 15.50 -12.45
C PRO A 100 -23.74 15.98 -12.27
N ASP A 101 -24.71 15.43 -13.01
CA ASP A 101 -26.13 15.81 -12.91
C ASP A 101 -26.88 15.05 -11.81
N GLY A 102 -26.24 14.04 -11.20
CA GLY A 102 -26.80 13.23 -10.13
C GLY A 102 -26.41 13.68 -8.71
N ALA A 103 -26.87 12.91 -7.71
CA ALA A 103 -26.52 13.16 -6.30
C ALA A 103 -25.08 12.74 -5.98
N ILE A 104 -24.12 13.64 -6.20
CA ILE A 104 -22.66 13.39 -6.07
C ILE A 104 -22.29 12.73 -4.75
N ILE A 105 -22.79 13.23 -3.60
CA ILE A 105 -22.46 12.69 -2.28
C ILE A 105 -22.86 11.20 -2.18
N PHE A 106 -24.02 10.83 -2.72
CA PHE A 106 -24.51 9.47 -2.71
C PHE A 106 -23.68 8.56 -3.62
N GLN A 107 -23.32 9.02 -4.82
CA GLN A 107 -22.43 8.29 -5.73
C GLN A 107 -21.06 8.06 -5.09
N MET A 108 -20.47 9.09 -4.47
CA MET A 108 -19.19 8.99 -3.76
C MET A 108 -19.26 8.00 -2.60
N PHE A 109 -20.35 8.01 -1.83
CA PHE A 109 -20.55 7.07 -0.73
C PHE A 109 -20.67 5.62 -1.24
N LEU A 110 -21.43 5.38 -2.31
CA LEU A 110 -21.55 4.06 -2.93
C LEU A 110 -20.23 3.56 -3.52
N MET A 111 -19.50 4.42 -4.24
CA MET A 111 -18.19 4.07 -4.81
C MET A 111 -17.15 3.82 -3.72
N GLY A 112 -17.07 4.71 -2.72
CA GLY A 112 -16.12 4.57 -1.62
C GLY A 112 -16.39 3.32 -0.77
N SER A 113 -17.66 3.04 -0.46
CA SER A 113 -18.03 1.84 0.30
C SER A 113 -17.81 0.55 -0.48
N SER A 114 -18.18 0.50 -1.77
CA SER A 114 -17.93 -0.68 -2.60
C SER A 114 -16.43 -0.97 -2.78
N CYS A 115 -15.61 0.07 -3.01
CA CYS A 115 -14.15 -0.04 -3.06
C CYS A 115 -13.60 -0.57 -1.73
N LEU A 116 -13.98 0.03 -0.60
CA LEU A 116 -13.51 -0.38 0.73
C LEU A 116 -13.91 -1.82 1.06
N ILE A 117 -15.13 -2.24 0.71
CA ILE A 117 -15.58 -3.63 0.91
C ILE A 117 -14.72 -4.58 0.06
N ALA A 118 -14.51 -4.25 -1.21
CA ALA A 118 -13.68 -5.07 -2.10
C ALA A 118 -12.23 -5.17 -1.59
N ASP A 119 -11.63 -4.06 -1.17
CA ASP A 119 -10.27 -4.01 -0.61
C ASP A 119 -10.17 -4.86 0.65
N LEU A 120 -11.11 -4.70 1.59
CA LEU A 120 -11.13 -5.50 2.81
C LEU A 120 -11.28 -6.99 2.53
N LEU A 121 -12.14 -7.38 1.59
CA LEU A 121 -12.32 -8.78 1.21
C LEU A 121 -11.04 -9.37 0.60
N VAL A 122 -10.49 -8.70 -0.41
CA VAL A 122 -9.30 -9.18 -1.15
C VAL A 122 -8.08 -9.21 -0.24
N TYR A 123 -7.78 -8.12 0.47
CA TYR A 123 -6.60 -8.07 1.33
C TYR A 123 -6.73 -8.99 2.55
N SER A 124 -7.94 -9.19 3.10
CA SER A 124 -8.13 -10.17 4.17
C SER A 124 -7.93 -11.60 3.68
N LEU A 125 -8.36 -11.92 2.46
CA LEU A 125 -8.12 -13.22 1.84
C LEU A 125 -6.61 -13.49 1.68
N PHE A 126 -5.87 -12.53 1.11
CA PHE A 126 -4.41 -12.63 0.99
C PHE A 126 -3.71 -12.72 2.34
N SER A 127 -4.15 -11.92 3.34
CA SER A 127 -3.62 -11.99 4.70
C SER A 127 -3.86 -13.36 5.33
N HIS A 128 -5.04 -13.95 5.11
CA HIS A 128 -5.37 -15.26 5.66
C HIS A 128 -4.52 -16.38 5.03
N ILE A 129 -4.32 -16.32 3.71
CA ILE A 129 -3.43 -17.25 2.99
C ILE A 129 -1.99 -17.09 3.51
N GLY A 130 -1.51 -15.85 3.64
CA GLY A 130 -0.18 -15.55 4.17
C GLY A 130 0.04 -16.07 5.59
N ASP A 131 -0.92 -15.83 6.48
CA ASP A 131 -0.89 -16.31 7.86
C ASP A 131 -0.92 -17.85 7.93
N ASN A 132 -1.72 -18.49 7.08
CA ASN A 132 -1.77 -19.95 7.03
C ASN A 132 -0.45 -20.55 6.56
N LEU A 133 0.17 -19.96 5.52
CA LEU A 133 1.46 -20.39 5.00
C LEU A 133 2.59 -20.14 6.01
N ALA A 134 2.52 -19.05 6.76
CA ALA A 134 3.48 -18.74 7.83
C ALA A 134 3.36 -19.69 9.03
N ARG A 135 2.18 -20.26 9.30
CA ARG A 135 1.99 -21.27 10.37
C ARG A 135 2.53 -22.65 10.01
N GLN A 136 2.72 -22.95 8.73
CA GLN A 136 3.29 -24.22 8.29
C GLN A 136 4.80 -24.25 8.55
N LYS A 137 5.34 -25.45 8.84
CA LYS A 137 6.80 -25.66 8.96
C LYS A 137 7.45 -25.61 7.58
N MET A 138 7.62 -24.40 7.06
CA MET A 138 8.31 -24.13 5.81
C MET A 138 9.82 -24.34 6.00
N LYS A 139 10.48 -24.94 5.00
CA LYS A 139 11.94 -25.10 5.03
C LYS A 139 12.61 -23.72 5.03
N ALA A 140 13.69 -23.56 5.78
CA ALA A 140 14.40 -22.28 5.92
C ALA A 140 14.83 -21.67 4.56
N TRP A 141 15.18 -22.51 3.57
CA TRP A 141 15.54 -22.04 2.24
C TRP A 141 14.36 -21.39 1.50
N VAL A 142 13.12 -21.88 1.70
CA VAL A 142 11.90 -21.32 1.09
C VAL A 142 11.59 -19.96 1.70
N ILE A 143 11.67 -19.85 3.03
CA ILE A 143 11.48 -18.58 3.75
C ILE A 143 12.50 -17.55 3.26
N ASN A 144 13.77 -17.96 3.12
CA ASN A 144 14.82 -17.08 2.58
C ASN A 144 14.57 -16.70 1.12
N LEU A 145 14.05 -17.61 0.28
CA LEU A 145 13.71 -17.29 -1.11
C LEU A 145 12.56 -16.27 -1.18
N ILE A 146 11.50 -16.46 -0.38
CA ILE A 146 10.38 -15.52 -0.28
C ILE A 146 10.86 -14.14 0.17
N ASN A 147 11.67 -14.08 1.24
CA ASN A 147 12.22 -12.82 1.74
C ASN A 147 13.13 -12.13 0.71
N LYS A 148 13.96 -12.90 -0.01
CA LYS A 148 14.80 -12.35 -1.09
C LYS A 148 13.96 -11.83 -2.25
N ALA A 149 12.98 -12.59 -2.70
CA ALA A 149 12.09 -12.18 -3.79
C ALA A 149 11.29 -10.92 -3.41
N ALA A 150 10.73 -10.87 -2.20
CA ALA A 150 10.03 -9.70 -1.68
C ALA A 150 10.98 -8.49 -1.59
N GLY A 151 12.18 -8.68 -1.04
CA GLY A 151 13.18 -7.62 -0.92
C GLY A 151 13.62 -7.04 -2.26
N ILE A 152 13.93 -7.91 -3.23
CA ILE A 152 14.27 -7.50 -4.60
C ILE A 152 13.11 -6.76 -5.23
N THR A 153 11.88 -7.27 -5.09
CA THR A 153 10.69 -6.63 -5.69
C THR A 153 10.44 -5.25 -5.10
N LEU A 154 10.58 -5.09 -3.78
CA LEU A 154 10.45 -3.79 -3.09
C LEU A 154 11.52 -2.80 -3.55
N ILE A 155 12.79 -3.22 -3.63
CA ILE A 155 13.89 -2.37 -4.12
C ILE A 155 13.65 -1.99 -5.58
N ALA A 156 13.32 -2.95 -6.45
CA ALA A 156 13.04 -2.69 -7.85
C ALA A 156 11.87 -1.73 -8.03
N THR A 157 10.82 -1.87 -7.20
CA THR A 157 9.67 -0.95 -7.20
C THR A 157 10.08 0.43 -6.72
N GLY A 158 10.88 0.55 -5.66
CA GLY A 158 11.42 1.83 -5.19
C GLY A 158 12.27 2.55 -6.23
N ILE A 159 13.17 1.83 -6.91
CA ILE A 159 14.00 2.38 -8.00
C ILE A 159 13.12 2.83 -9.17
N LYS A 160 12.18 1.97 -9.62
CA LYS A 160 11.23 2.33 -10.70
C LYS A 160 10.34 3.51 -10.31
N MET A 161 10.03 3.64 -9.03
CA MET A 161 9.25 4.76 -8.53
C MET A 161 10.06 6.06 -8.53
N ALA A 162 11.37 6.01 -8.29
CA ALA A 162 12.24 7.18 -8.40
C ALA A 162 12.23 7.77 -9.82
N SER A 163 12.14 6.90 -10.85
CA SER A 163 12.06 7.29 -12.26
C SER A 163 10.67 7.75 -12.72
N LEU A 164 9.65 7.76 -11.85
CA LEU A 164 8.34 8.33 -12.20
C LEU A 164 8.44 9.86 -12.20
N GLU A 165 8.18 10.44 -13.37
CA GLU A 165 7.92 11.85 -13.59
C GLU A 165 6.42 12.00 -13.89
N TYR A 166 5.74 12.91 -13.20
CA TYR A 166 4.35 13.25 -13.45
C TYR A 166 4.31 14.69 -13.94
N GLY A 167 3.69 14.94 -15.10
CA GLY A 167 3.64 16.26 -15.72
C GLY A 167 4.79 16.56 -16.69
N LYS A 168 4.84 15.85 -17.82
CA LYS A 168 5.21 16.48 -19.10
C LYS A 168 3.94 16.91 -19.80
#